data_AF-A0A6J7FEQ2-F1
#
_entry.id   AF-A0A6J7FEQ2-F1
#
_cell.length_a   1.000
_cell.length_b   1.000
_cell.length_c   1.000
_cell.angle_alpha   90.00
_cell.angle_beta   90.00
_cell.angle_gamma   90.00
#
_symmetry.space_group_name_H-M   'P 1'
#
loop_
_entity.id
_entity.type
_entity.pdbx_description
1 polymer ?
#
loop_
_entity_poly.entity_id
_entity_poly.type
_entity_poly.pdbx_seq_one_letter_code
_entity_poly.pdbx_strand_id
1 'polypeptide(L)'
;MKHLLPPRPAGAAAMLRGCPDANVVFAWHVGFEGLDTFGGILRAISSRMPPIRFHLRRVERAEIPSNSITDTEELTKWLDNEWMRMDREVDEALEARNEKRRNHHG
;
A
#
# COMPACT_ATOMS: atom_id res chain seq x y z
N MET A 1 -10.18 -6.85 4.74
CA MET A 1 -9.27 -6.45 3.65
C MET A 1 -9.94 -6.73 2.33
N LYS A 2 -10.02 -5.76 1.42
CA LYS A 2 -10.72 -5.87 0.13
C LYS A 2 -9.82 -5.54 -1.07
N HIS A 3 -8.84 -4.67 -0.89
CA HIS A 3 -8.07 -4.04 -1.96
C HIS A 3 -6.61 -4.48 -2.01
N LEU A 4 -6.05 -4.85 -0.85
CA LEU A 4 -4.67 -5.33 -0.77
C LEU A 4 -4.58 -6.85 -0.74
N LEU A 5 -3.52 -7.37 -1.36
CA LEU A 5 -3.12 -8.76 -1.14
C LEU A 5 -2.57 -8.94 0.28
N PRO A 6 -2.72 -10.12 0.89
CA PRO A 6 -2.13 -10.41 2.19
C PRO A 6 -0.63 -10.09 2.25
N PRO A 7 -0.12 -9.61 3.40
CA PRO A 7 1.30 -9.35 3.55
C PRO A 7 2.10 -10.64 3.36
N ARG A 8 3.32 -10.50 2.83
CA ARG A 8 4.31 -11.59 2.77
C ARG A 8 5.36 -11.37 3.86
N PRO A 9 5.15 -11.88 5.09
CA PRO A 9 5.94 -11.46 6.25
C PRO A 9 7.41 -11.90 6.19
N ALA A 10 7.72 -12.99 5.50
CA ALA A 10 9.07 -13.56 5.47
C ALA A 10 10.17 -12.57 5.01
N GLY A 11 9.87 -11.75 4.00
CA GLY A 11 10.81 -10.75 3.48
C GLY A 11 11.02 -9.59 4.45
N ALA A 12 9.92 -9.05 5.00
CA ALA A 12 9.98 -8.00 6.02
C ALA A 12 10.75 -8.47 7.27
N ALA A 13 10.51 -9.71 7.70
CA ALA A 13 11.21 -10.33 8.81
C ALA A 13 12.72 -10.45 8.53
N ALA A 14 13.11 -10.88 7.33
CA ALA A 14 14.51 -10.97 6.94
C ALA A 14 15.20 -9.60 6.94
N MET A 15 14.54 -8.56 6.45
CA MET A 15 15.09 -7.19 6.46
C MET A 15 15.29 -6.67 7.89
N LEU A 16 14.28 -6.83 8.77
CA LEU A 16 14.38 -6.40 10.17
C LEU A 16 15.44 -7.17 10.97
N ARG A 17 15.65 -8.46 10.67
CA ARG A 17 16.76 -9.22 11.26
C ARG A 17 18.12 -8.74 10.76
N GLY A 18 18.22 -8.36 9.49
CA GLY A 18 19.46 -7.84 8.89
C GLY A 18 19.82 -6.42 9.37
N CYS A 19 18.82 -5.61 9.74
CA CYS A 19 19.02 -4.29 10.32
C CYS A 19 18.02 -4.05 11.47
N PRO A 20 18.37 -4.48 12.70
CA PRO A 20 17.50 -4.37 13.87
C PRO A 20 17.03 -2.96 14.20
N ASP A 21 17.77 -1.93 13.80
CA ASP A 21 17.46 -0.53 14.12
C ASP A 21 16.72 0.20 12.98
N ALA A 22 16.36 -0.53 11.91
CA ALA A 22 15.72 0.06 10.75
C ALA A 22 14.35 0.65 11.07
N ASN A 23 14.05 1.78 10.43
CA ASN A 23 12.69 2.28 10.32
C ASN A 23 12.00 1.58 9.13
N VAL A 24 10.68 1.42 9.20
CA VAL A 24 9.91 0.77 8.14
C VAL A 24 9.10 1.82 7.39
N VAL A 25 9.07 1.72 6.07
CA VAL A 25 8.21 2.55 5.22
C VAL A 25 7.17 1.67 4.56
N PHE A 26 5.90 2.00 4.81
CA PHE A 26 4.77 1.43 4.11
C PHE A 26 4.40 2.33 2.93
N ALA A 27 4.12 1.71 1.79
CA ALA A 27 3.78 2.41 0.56
C ALA A 27 2.57 1.75 -0.10
N TRP A 28 1.67 2.56 -0.62
CA TRP A 28 0.58 2.10 -1.47
C TRP A 28 0.27 3.14 -2.55
N HIS A 29 -0.41 2.71 -3.61
CA HIS A 29 -0.82 3.59 -4.70
C HIS A 29 -2.18 3.21 -5.27
N VAL A 30 -2.84 4.19 -5.88
CA VAL A 30 -4.01 3.98 -6.76
C VAL A 30 -3.85 4.84 -8.02
N GLY A 31 -4.45 4.42 -9.12
CA GLY A 31 -4.44 5.15 -10.39
C GLY A 31 -3.62 4.50 -11.51
N PHE A 32 -2.97 3.37 -11.24
CA PHE A 32 -2.28 2.55 -12.27
C PHE A 32 -3.17 1.42 -12.81
N GLU A 33 -4.43 1.35 -12.39
CA GLU A 33 -5.35 0.30 -12.81
C GLU A 33 -5.59 0.38 -14.33
N GLY A 34 -5.48 -0.76 -15.02
CA GLY A 34 -5.67 -0.85 -16.46
C GLY A 34 -4.45 -0.48 -17.30
N LEU A 35 -3.26 -0.31 -16.72
CA LEU A 35 -1.98 -0.24 -17.46
C LEU A 35 -1.27 -1.60 -17.61
N ASP A 36 -1.91 -2.67 -17.16
CA ASP A 36 -1.41 -4.04 -17.18
C ASP A 36 -1.59 -4.73 -18.55
N THR A 37 -2.22 -4.06 -19.51
CA THR A 37 -2.43 -4.55 -20.87
C THR A 37 -1.94 -3.55 -21.90
N PHE A 38 -1.51 -4.05 -23.07
CA PHE A 38 -1.04 -3.19 -24.18
C PHE A 38 -2.12 -2.19 -24.65
N GLY A 39 -3.38 -2.62 -24.76
CA GLY A 39 -4.50 -1.73 -25.11
C GLY A 39 -4.81 -0.70 -24.03
N GLY A 40 -4.63 -1.06 -22.76
CA GLY A 40 -4.74 -0.15 -21.62
C GLY A 40 -3.68 0.94 -21.62
N ILE A 41 -2.42 0.55 -21.90
CA ILE A 41 -1.29 1.48 -22.08
C ILE A 41 -1.55 2.45 -23.25
N LEU A 42 -1.96 1.95 -24.41
CA LEU A 42 -2.27 2.80 -25.57
C LEU A 42 -3.38 3.82 -25.28
N ARG A 43 -4.44 3.39 -24.59
CA ARG A 43 -5.54 4.27 -24.16
C ARG A 43 -5.09 5.33 -23.16
N ALA A 44 -4.17 4.98 -22.28
CA ALA A 44 -3.58 5.89 -21.32
C ALA A 44 -2.68 6.94 -21.97
N ILE A 45 -1.99 6.60 -23.07
CA ILE A 45 -1.21 7.56 -23.86
C ILE A 45 -2.13 8.49 -24.65
N SER A 46 -3.23 7.97 -25.20
CA SER A 46 -4.17 8.76 -26.01
C SER A 46 -5.15 9.63 -25.19
N SER A 47 -5.14 9.53 -23.87
CA SER A 47 -6.05 10.27 -22.98
C SER A 47 -5.30 10.94 -21.83
N ARG A 48 -5.91 11.96 -21.21
CA ARG A 48 -5.35 12.56 -20.00
C ARG A 48 -5.49 11.56 -18.85
N MET A 49 -4.41 10.83 -18.53
CA MET A 49 -4.42 9.88 -17.43
C MET A 49 -4.94 10.54 -16.15
N PRO A 50 -5.86 9.88 -15.41
CA PRO A 50 -6.23 10.35 -14.09
C PRO A 50 -4.99 10.44 -13.18
N PRO A 51 -4.97 11.35 -12.19
CA PRO A 51 -3.83 11.47 -11.30
C PRO A 51 -3.58 10.16 -10.54
N ILE A 52 -2.31 9.77 -10.49
CA ILE A 52 -1.81 8.70 -9.62
C ILE A 52 -1.73 9.28 -8.21
N ARG A 53 -2.29 8.57 -7.24
CA ARG A 53 -2.08 8.88 -5.82
C ARG A 53 -1.10 7.86 -5.27
N PHE A 54 -0.02 8.37 -4.72
CA PHE A 54 1.01 7.59 -4.04
C PHE A 54 1.09 8.07 -2.59
N HIS A 55 1.14 7.13 -1.66
CA HIS A 55 1.23 7.43 -0.24
C HIS A 55 2.40 6.67 0.37
N LEU A 56 3.18 7.40 1.16
CA LEU A 56 4.29 6.88 1.94
C LEU A 56 4.05 7.20 3.40
N ARG A 57 4.22 6.18 4.24
CA ARG A 57 4.24 6.38 5.68
C ARG A 57 5.43 5.68 6.29
N ARG A 58 6.23 6.47 6.98
CA ARG A 58 7.32 6.01 7.82
C ARG A 58 6.78 5.62 9.19
N VAL A 59 7.31 4.53 9.73
CA VAL A 59 7.13 4.06 11.11
C VAL A 59 8.50 4.01 11.75
N GLU A 60 8.66 4.73 12.86
CA GLU A 60 9.90 4.74 13.61
C GLU A 60 10.19 3.36 14.18
N ARG A 61 11.47 3.04 14.38
CA ARG A 61 11.86 1.73 14.92
C ARG A 61 11.21 1.47 16.29
N ALA A 62 11.07 2.53 17.09
CA ALA A 62 10.45 2.50 18.41
C ALA A 62 8.95 2.14 18.38
N GLU A 63 8.28 2.32 17.25
CA GLU A 63 6.86 1.98 17.06
C GLU A 63 6.67 0.54 16.54
N ILE A 64 7.75 -0.13 16.14
CA ILE A 64 7.75 -1.53 15.69
C ILE A 64 7.90 -2.42 16.92
N PRO A 65 7.10 -3.50 17.08
CA PRO A 65 7.20 -4.36 18.26
C PRO A 65 8.63 -4.85 18.52
N SER A 66 9.08 -4.78 19.76
CA SER A 66 10.50 -5.03 20.07
C SER A 66 10.90 -6.49 19.85
N ASN A 67 9.99 -7.42 20.11
CA ASN A 67 10.20 -8.85 19.89
C ASN A 67 9.94 -9.29 18.44
N SER A 68 9.59 -8.40 17.51
CA SER A 68 9.31 -8.74 16.11
C SER A 68 10.52 -9.35 15.38
N ILE A 69 11.73 -9.17 15.93
CA ILE A 69 12.97 -9.74 15.42
C ILE A 69 13.07 -11.24 15.79
N THR A 70 12.58 -11.60 16.97
CA THR A 70 12.67 -12.96 17.55
C THR A 70 11.39 -13.77 17.39
N ASP A 71 10.23 -13.10 17.35
CA ASP A 71 8.90 -13.69 17.24
C ASP A 71 8.24 -13.30 15.90
N THR A 72 8.04 -14.31 15.06
CA THR A 72 7.43 -14.13 13.74
C THR A 72 5.92 -13.92 13.83
N GLU A 73 5.25 -14.41 14.88
CA GLU A 73 3.81 -14.20 15.05
C GLU A 73 3.49 -12.75 15.40
N GLU A 74 4.28 -12.13 16.29
CA GLU A 74 4.07 -10.72 16.63
C GLU A 74 4.35 -9.79 15.45
N LEU A 75 5.40 -10.08 14.68
CA LEU A 75 5.65 -9.37 13.43
C LEU A 75 4.49 -9.53 12.44
N THR A 76 3.95 -10.74 12.31
CA THR A 76 2.83 -11.02 11.39
C THR A 76 1.58 -10.25 11.82
N LYS A 77 1.22 -10.28 13.10
CA LYS A 77 0.09 -9.51 13.66
C LYS A 77 0.25 -8.01 13.44
N TRP A 78 1.46 -7.49 13.65
CA TRP A 78 1.74 -6.09 13.38
C TRP A 78 1.59 -5.74 11.90
N LEU A 79 2.17 -6.54 11.00
CA LEU A 79 2.02 -6.34 9.55
C LEU A 79 0.56 -6.43 9.11
N ASP A 80 -0.23 -7.36 9.66
CA ASP A 80 -1.66 -7.49 9.36
C ASP A 80 -2.43 -6.24 9.77
N ASN A 81 -2.13 -5.67 10.95
CA ASN A 81 -2.77 -4.42 11.40
C ASN A 81 -2.42 -3.25 10.47
N GLU A 82 -1.16 -3.13 10.08
CA GLU A 82 -0.70 -2.10 9.14
C GLU A 82 -1.33 -2.29 7.76
N TRP A 83 -1.51 -3.53 7.30
CA TRP A 83 -2.22 -3.87 6.06
C TRP A 83 -3.69 -3.51 6.12
N MET A 84 -4.38 -3.84 7.21
CA MET A 84 -5.78 -3.48 7.42
C MET A 84 -5.98 -1.97 7.45
N ARG A 85 -5.01 -1.22 7.99
CA ARG A 85 -5.02 0.23 7.92
C ARG A 85 -4.85 0.72 6.48
N MET A 86 -3.83 0.26 5.76
CA MET A 86 -3.59 0.67 4.37
C MET A 86 -4.78 0.32 3.46
N ASP A 87 -5.43 -0.83 3.67
CA ASP A 87 -6.61 -1.25 2.91
C ASP A 87 -7.76 -0.24 3.03
N ARG A 88 -7.97 0.33 4.23
CA ARG A 88 -8.94 1.41 4.44
C ARG A 88 -8.52 2.71 3.76
N GLU A 89 -7.23 3.09 3.86
CA GLU A 89 -6.70 4.28 3.18
C GLU A 89 -6.85 4.18 1.64
N VAL A 90 -6.69 2.98 1.09
CA VAL A 90 -6.93 2.68 -0.33
C VAL A 90 -8.41 2.79 -0.67
N ASP A 91 -9.30 2.25 0.15
CA ASP A 91 -10.76 2.34 -0.03
C ASP A 91 -11.21 3.81 -0.13
N GLU A 92 -10.82 4.63 0.84
CA GLU A 92 -11.11 6.07 0.88
C GLU A 92 -10.56 6.80 -0.35
N ALA A 93 -9.36 6.43 -0.80
CA ALA A 93 -8.76 7.02 -1.99
C ALA A 93 -9.51 6.66 -3.29
N LEU A 94 -10.02 5.44 -3.39
CA LEU A 94 -10.83 4.98 -4.51
C LEU A 94 -12.21 5.63 -4.52
N GLU A 95 -12.86 5.76 -3.36
CA GLU A 95 -14.13 6.47 -3.22
C GLU A 95 -14.01 7.93 -3.65
N ALA A 96 -13.03 8.67 -3.12
CA ALA A 96 -12.80 10.07 -3.49
C ALA A 96 -12.49 10.25 -4.99
N ARG A 97 -11.84 9.26 -5.62
CA ARG A 97 -11.59 9.26 -7.06
C ARG A 97 -12.88 9.05 -7.85
N ASN A 98 -13.73 8.12 -7.42
CA ASN A 98 -14.99 7.81 -8.08
C ASN A 98 -15.97 8.99 -8.01
N GLU A 99 -16.02 9.69 -6.89
CA GLU A 99 -16.80 10.94 -6.74
C GLU A 99 -16.34 12.02 -7.72
N LYS A 100 -15.03 12.26 -7.83
CA LYS A 100 -14.48 13.23 -8.80
C LYS A 100 -14.84 12.89 -10.25
N ARG A 101 -14.84 11.60 -10.62
CA ARG A 101 -15.23 11.15 -11.97
C ARG A 101 -16.70 11.40 -12.26
N ARG A 102 -17.58 11.15 -11.28
CA ARG A 102 -19.03 11.42 -11.38
C ARG A 102 -19.31 12.91 -11.57
N ASN A 103 -18.64 13.77 -10.82
CA ASN A 103 -18.85 15.22 -10.86
C ASN A 103 -18.31 15.90 -12.14
N HIS A 104 -17.48 15.22 -12.93
CA HIS A 104 -16.95 15.74 -14.21
C HIS A 104 -17.77 15.33 -15.45
N HIS A 105 -18.75 14.43 -15.30
CA HIS A 105 -19.59 13.92 -16.38
C HIS A 105 -21.05 14.41 -16.31
N GLY A 106 -21.36 15.37 -15.43
CA GLY A 106 -22.62 16.11 -15.38
C GLY A 106 -22.41 17.54 -15.84
#